data_AF-A0A3N7EIC0-F1
#
_entry.id   AF-A0A3N7EIC0-F1
#
_cell.length_a   1.000
_cell.length_b   1.000
_cell.length_c   1.000
_cell.angle_alpha   90.00
_cell.angle_beta   90.00
_cell.angle_gamma   90.00
#
_symmetry.space_group_name_H-M   'P 1'
#
loop_
_entity.id
_entity.type
_entity.pdbx_description
1 polymer ?
#
loop_
_entity_poly.entity_id
_entity_poly.type
_entity_poly.pdbx_seq_one_letter_code
_entity_poly.pdbx_strand_id
1 'polypeptide(L)'
;MENLDALVAQALEAVQSAEDINALEQIRVHYLGKKGELTQVMKTLGNLPAEERPQVGALINVAKERVTEVLNARKATMEEADLAAKLAAESIDVTLPGRGQASGGLHPITRTLERIEQFFTHIGYGIAEGPE
;
A
#
# COMPACT_ATOMS: atom_id res chain seq x y z
N MET A 1 -3.30 -36.21 -16.51
CA MET A 1 -2.28 -35.14 -16.46
C MET A 1 -2.58 -34.01 -17.44
N GLU A 2 -2.92 -34.30 -18.70
CA GLU A 2 -3.29 -33.28 -19.72
C GLU A 2 -4.34 -32.25 -19.26
N ASN A 3 -5.30 -32.66 -18.42
CA ASN A 3 -6.35 -31.77 -17.92
C ASN A 3 -5.84 -30.77 -16.86
N LEU A 4 -4.79 -31.11 -16.07
CA LEU A 4 -4.26 -30.20 -15.04
C LEU A 4 -3.46 -29.06 -15.66
N ASP A 5 -2.60 -29.37 -16.63
CA ASP A 5 -1.78 -28.35 -17.32
C ASP A 5 -2.65 -27.38 -18.12
N ALA A 6 -3.71 -27.87 -18.77
CA ALA A 6 -4.69 -27.03 -19.45
C ALA A 6 -5.41 -26.08 -18.49
N LEU A 7 -5.78 -26.57 -17.29
CA LEU A 7 -6.48 -25.79 -16.27
C LEU A 7 -5.57 -24.72 -15.65
N VAL A 8 -4.30 -25.02 -15.45
CA VAL A 8 -3.29 -24.04 -15.05
C VAL A 8 -3.10 -22.98 -16.14
N ALA A 9 -3.00 -23.38 -17.41
CA ALA A 9 -2.85 -22.43 -18.52
C ALA A 9 -4.07 -21.48 -18.61
N GLN A 10 -5.29 -22.02 -18.53
CA GLN A 10 -6.52 -21.22 -18.51
C GLN A 10 -6.60 -20.27 -17.31
N ALA A 11 -6.19 -20.74 -16.13
CA ALA A 11 -6.12 -19.88 -14.94
C ALA A 11 -5.12 -18.74 -15.13
N LEU A 12 -3.94 -19.02 -15.69
CA LEU A 12 -2.92 -18.00 -15.96
C LEU A 12 -3.40 -16.96 -16.99
N GLU A 13 -4.05 -17.41 -18.06
CA GLU A 13 -4.62 -16.53 -19.08
C GLU A 13 -5.75 -15.65 -18.51
N ALA A 14 -6.65 -16.25 -17.71
CA ALA A 14 -7.72 -15.52 -17.04
C ALA A 14 -7.17 -14.42 -16.11
N VAL A 15 -6.09 -14.71 -15.38
CA VAL A 15 -5.43 -13.72 -14.50
C VAL A 15 -4.81 -12.59 -15.31
N GLN A 16 -4.22 -12.88 -16.48
CA GLN A 16 -3.69 -11.84 -17.36
C GLN A 16 -4.78 -10.97 -17.97
N SER A 17 -5.94 -11.56 -18.32
CA SER A 17 -7.09 -10.82 -18.87
C SER A 17 -7.91 -10.08 -17.81
N ALA A 18 -7.59 -10.20 -16.52
CA ALA A 18 -8.32 -9.50 -15.47
C ALA A 18 -8.07 -7.98 -15.55
N GLU A 19 -9.15 -7.23 -15.74
CA GLU A 19 -9.14 -5.76 -15.89
C GLU A 19 -9.34 -5.02 -14.56
N ASP A 20 -9.97 -5.64 -13.57
CA ASP A 20 -10.19 -5.05 -12.25
C ASP A 20 -9.96 -6.06 -11.08
N ILE A 21 -9.88 -5.51 -9.86
CA ILE A 21 -9.66 -6.29 -8.63
C ILE A 21 -10.82 -7.26 -8.35
N ASN A 22 -12.05 -6.91 -8.73
CA ASN A 22 -13.21 -7.78 -8.51
C ASN A 22 -13.19 -8.99 -9.45
N ALA A 23 -12.82 -8.80 -10.72
CA ALA A 23 -12.62 -9.84 -11.70
C ALA A 23 -11.50 -10.79 -11.24
N LEU A 24 -10.39 -10.24 -10.72
CA LEU A 24 -9.31 -11.04 -10.16
C LEU A 24 -9.77 -11.91 -8.97
N GLU A 25 -10.63 -11.36 -8.10
CA GLU A 25 -11.21 -12.09 -6.98
C GLU A 25 -12.20 -13.18 -7.43
N GLN A 26 -13.00 -12.92 -8.47
CA GLN A 26 -13.87 -13.92 -9.09
C GLN A 26 -13.05 -15.09 -9.65
N ILE A 27 -11.95 -14.80 -10.34
CA ILE A 27 -11.01 -15.81 -10.85
C ILE A 27 -10.41 -16.63 -9.70
N ARG A 28 -9.98 -15.97 -8.61
CA ARG A 28 -9.48 -16.64 -7.40
C ARG A 28 -10.52 -17.61 -6.83
N VAL A 29 -11.78 -17.19 -6.70
CA VAL A 29 -12.86 -18.05 -6.19
C VAL A 29 -13.15 -19.21 -7.13
N HIS A 30 -13.15 -18.96 -8.45
CA HIS A 30 -13.43 -19.96 -9.47
C HIS A 30 -12.40 -21.10 -9.51
N TYR A 31 -11.10 -20.77 -9.43
CA TYR A 31 -10.04 -21.78 -9.50
C TYR A 31 -9.60 -22.31 -8.13
N LEU A 32 -9.43 -21.45 -7.11
CA LEU A 32 -8.85 -21.81 -5.81
C LEU A 32 -9.87 -21.90 -4.66
N GLY A 33 -11.14 -21.57 -4.90
CA GLY A 33 -12.18 -21.58 -3.86
C GLY A 33 -12.50 -22.98 -3.32
N LYS A 34 -13.38 -23.06 -2.31
CA LYS A 34 -13.81 -24.33 -1.69
C LYS A 34 -14.47 -25.32 -2.68
N LYS A 35 -15.09 -24.78 -3.72
CA LYS A 35 -15.66 -25.50 -4.87
C LYS A 35 -14.90 -25.22 -6.18
N GLY A 36 -13.71 -24.63 -6.10
CA GLY A 36 -12.94 -24.25 -7.27
C GLY A 36 -12.37 -25.46 -7.99
N GLU A 37 -12.08 -25.30 -9.27
CA GLU A 37 -11.69 -26.40 -10.14
C GLU A 37 -10.42 -27.14 -9.66
N LEU A 38 -9.38 -26.41 -9.22
CA LEU A 38 -8.16 -27.03 -8.66
C LEU A 38 -8.46 -27.78 -7.35
N THR A 39 -9.36 -27.24 -6.52
CA THR A 39 -9.79 -27.89 -5.27
C THR A 39 -10.62 -29.15 -5.54
N GLN A 40 -11.40 -29.18 -6.63
CA GLN A 40 -12.14 -30.37 -7.05
C GLN A 40 -11.20 -31.47 -7.54
N VAL A 41 -10.21 -31.12 -8.38
CA VAL A 41 -9.17 -32.07 -8.81
C VAL A 41 -8.44 -32.67 -7.60
N MET A 42 -8.11 -31.85 -6.59
CA MET A 42 -7.51 -32.35 -5.34
C MET A 42 -8.41 -33.33 -4.56
N LYS A 43 -9.73 -33.16 -4.58
CA LYS A 43 -10.67 -34.11 -3.94
C LYS A 43 -10.74 -35.44 -4.67
N THR A 44 -10.59 -35.45 -6.00
CA THR A 44 -10.57 -36.69 -6.78
C THR A 44 -9.35 -37.57 -6.49
N LEU A 45 -8.29 -36.99 -5.90
CA LEU A 45 -7.08 -37.71 -5.47
C LEU A 45 -7.37 -38.83 -4.45
N GLY A 46 -8.44 -38.68 -3.65
CA GLY A 46 -8.86 -39.69 -2.68
C GLY A 46 -9.18 -41.05 -3.30
N ASN A 47 -9.54 -41.07 -4.59
CA ASN A 47 -9.91 -42.28 -5.32
C ASN A 47 -8.71 -43.03 -5.95
N LEU A 48 -7.49 -42.48 -5.89
CA LEU A 48 -6.30 -43.12 -6.48
C LEU A 48 -5.64 -44.16 -5.55
N PRO A 49 -4.84 -45.10 -6.08
CA PRO A 49 -4.03 -46.04 -5.29
C PRO A 49 -3.00 -45.33 -4.41
N ALA A 50 -2.67 -45.91 -3.25
CA ALA A 50 -1.79 -45.28 -2.26
C ALA A 50 -0.37 -44.98 -2.80
N GLU A 51 0.12 -45.72 -3.78
CA GLU A 51 1.44 -45.55 -4.38
C GLU A 51 1.52 -44.34 -5.34
N GLU A 52 0.42 -44.00 -6.02
CA GLU A 52 0.38 -42.88 -6.99
C GLU A 52 -0.06 -41.55 -6.37
N ARG A 53 -0.77 -41.60 -5.23
CA ARG A 53 -1.24 -40.42 -4.49
C ARG A 53 -0.14 -39.37 -4.18
N PRO A 54 1.07 -39.72 -3.73
CA PRO A 54 2.09 -38.73 -3.39
C PRO A 54 2.59 -37.93 -4.61
N GLN A 55 2.81 -38.60 -5.74
CA GLN A 55 3.32 -37.95 -6.96
C GLN A 55 2.27 -37.01 -7.57
N VAL A 56 1.03 -37.46 -7.69
CA VAL A 56 -0.06 -36.63 -8.25
C VAL A 56 -0.43 -35.49 -7.30
N GLY A 57 -0.39 -35.72 -5.98
CA GLY A 57 -0.60 -34.67 -4.98
C GLY A 57 0.46 -33.57 -5.02
N ALA A 58 1.72 -33.93 -5.21
CA ALA A 58 2.81 -32.95 -5.38
C ALA A 58 2.60 -32.07 -6.62
N LEU A 59 2.23 -32.66 -7.76
CA LEU A 59 1.96 -31.92 -9.00
C LEU A 59 0.81 -30.91 -8.83
N ILE A 60 -0.28 -31.30 -8.16
CA ILE A 60 -1.43 -30.41 -7.91
C ILE A 60 -1.05 -29.28 -6.95
N ASN A 61 -0.23 -29.55 -5.93
CA ASN A 61 0.26 -28.51 -5.03
C ASN A 61 1.13 -27.49 -5.77
N VAL A 62 2.03 -27.95 -6.64
CA VAL A 62 2.87 -27.07 -7.48
C VAL A 62 1.99 -26.22 -8.42
N ALA A 63 0.99 -26.83 -9.07
CA ALA A 63 0.03 -26.10 -9.90
C ALA A 63 -0.73 -25.02 -9.10
N LYS A 64 -1.17 -25.37 -7.88
CA LYS A 64 -1.89 -24.47 -6.98
C LYS A 64 -1.01 -23.30 -6.53
N GLU A 65 0.24 -23.57 -6.15
CA GLU A 65 1.22 -22.53 -5.80
C GLU A 65 1.44 -21.58 -6.97
N ARG A 66 1.70 -22.12 -8.17
CA ARG A 66 1.93 -21.30 -9.36
C ARG A 66 0.77 -20.35 -9.67
N VAL A 67 -0.47 -20.85 -9.62
CA VAL A 67 -1.66 -20.00 -9.85
C VAL A 67 -1.82 -18.96 -8.74
N THR A 68 -1.53 -19.34 -7.48
CA THR A 68 -1.61 -18.43 -6.34
C THR A 68 -0.56 -17.31 -6.43
N GLU A 69 0.67 -17.64 -6.81
CA GLU A 69 1.75 -16.66 -7.01
C GLU A 69 1.38 -15.64 -8.08
N VAL A 70 0.89 -16.08 -9.23
CA VAL A 70 0.54 -15.18 -10.33
C VAL A 70 -0.67 -14.31 -9.97
N LEU A 71 -1.67 -14.85 -9.27
CA LEU A 71 -2.78 -14.08 -8.73
C LEU A 71 -2.31 -13.00 -7.75
N ASN A 72 -1.45 -13.36 -6.80
CA ASN A 72 -0.95 -12.42 -5.81
C ASN A 72 -0.08 -11.33 -6.45
N ALA A 73 0.78 -11.68 -7.40
CA ALA A 73 1.59 -10.74 -8.15
C ALA A 73 0.70 -9.76 -8.94
N ARG A 74 -0.31 -10.27 -9.67
CA ARG A 74 -1.25 -9.43 -10.41
C ARG A 74 -2.03 -8.50 -9.48
N LYS A 75 -2.51 -9.02 -8.35
CA LYS A 75 -3.20 -8.23 -7.33
C LYS A 75 -2.35 -7.08 -6.82
N ALA A 76 -1.11 -7.37 -6.42
CA ALA A 76 -0.17 -6.36 -5.94
C ALA A 76 0.07 -5.26 -6.98
N THR A 77 0.27 -5.63 -8.24
CA THR A 77 0.46 -4.62 -9.32
C THR A 77 -0.75 -3.72 -9.53
N MET A 78 -1.97 -4.25 -9.38
CA MET A 78 -3.19 -3.47 -9.54
C MET A 78 -3.45 -2.56 -8.33
N GLU A 79 -3.18 -3.05 -7.12
CA GLU A 79 -3.26 -2.25 -5.88
C GLU A 79 -2.23 -1.11 -5.88
N GLU A 80 -1.01 -1.37 -6.34
CA GLU A 80 0.03 -0.36 -6.47
C GLU A 80 -0.34 0.71 -7.52
N ALA A 81 -0.91 0.30 -8.66
CA ALA A 81 -1.38 1.22 -9.69
C ALA A 81 -2.54 2.10 -9.19
N ASP A 82 -3.53 1.53 -8.48
CA ASP A 82 -4.64 2.29 -7.88
C ASP A 82 -4.14 3.27 -6.82
N LEU A 83 -3.20 2.84 -5.97
CA LEU A 83 -2.59 3.72 -4.97
C LEU A 83 -1.82 4.88 -5.62
N ALA A 84 -1.01 4.60 -6.64
CA ALA A 84 -0.25 5.62 -7.36
C ALA A 84 -1.18 6.63 -8.06
N ALA A 85 -2.29 6.16 -8.64
CA ALA A 85 -3.29 7.03 -9.26
C ALA A 85 -3.95 7.96 -8.22
N LYS A 86 -4.31 7.42 -7.04
CA LYS A 86 -4.85 8.23 -5.92
C LYS A 86 -3.85 9.28 -5.44
N LEU A 87 -2.61 8.89 -5.20
CA LEU A 87 -1.55 9.81 -4.76
C LEU A 87 -1.27 10.90 -5.80
N ALA A 88 -1.30 10.57 -7.10
CA ALA A 88 -1.13 11.56 -8.16
C ALA A 88 -2.30 12.54 -8.22
N ALA A 89 -3.54 12.06 -8.04
CA ALA A 89 -4.73 12.91 -8.01
C ALA A 89 -4.77 13.85 -6.80
N GLU A 90 -4.22 13.42 -5.67
CA GLU A 90 -4.15 14.19 -4.42
C GLU A 90 -2.86 15.00 -4.27
N SER A 91 -1.99 15.00 -5.30
CA SER A 91 -0.73 15.75 -5.27
C SER A 91 -1.00 17.25 -5.27
N ILE A 92 -0.35 17.98 -4.37
CA ILE A 92 -0.45 19.42 -4.22
C ILE A 92 0.92 20.08 -4.30
N ASP A 93 0.95 21.35 -4.70
CA ASP A 93 2.16 22.17 -4.63
C ASP A 93 2.45 22.57 -3.17
N VAL A 94 3.45 21.92 -2.58
CA VAL A 94 3.90 22.14 -1.20
C VAL A 94 4.67 23.46 -1.01
N THR A 95 5.02 24.16 -2.10
CA THR A 95 5.74 25.44 -2.04
C THR A 95 4.80 26.64 -1.90
N LEU A 96 3.49 26.43 -2.06
CA LEU A 96 2.51 27.50 -1.91
C LEU A 96 2.52 28.07 -0.49
N PRO A 97 2.35 29.40 -0.35
CA PRO A 97 2.21 30.02 0.96
C PRO A 97 1.07 29.38 1.75
N GLY A 98 1.40 28.91 2.96
CA GLY A 98 0.43 28.31 3.86
C GLY A 98 -0.64 29.32 4.28
N ARG A 99 -1.83 28.82 4.59
CA ARG A 99 -2.87 29.64 5.23
C ARG A 99 -2.50 29.84 6.70
N GLY A 100 -2.53 31.07 7.18
CA GLY A 100 -2.19 31.39 8.55
C GLY A 100 -2.31 32.87 8.85
N GLN A 101 -1.97 33.23 10.08
CA GLN A 101 -1.90 34.62 10.52
C GLN A 101 -0.47 35.13 10.36
N ALA A 102 -0.32 36.38 9.92
CA ALA A 102 0.98 37.05 9.95
C ALA A 102 1.47 37.17 11.40
N SER A 103 2.78 37.02 11.59
CA SER A 103 3.40 37.31 12.89
C SER A 103 3.21 38.79 13.24
N GLY A 104 2.84 39.06 14.49
CA GLY A 104 2.86 40.41 15.03
C GLY A 104 4.29 40.93 15.16
N GLY A 105 4.41 42.24 15.37
CA GLY A 105 5.69 42.90 15.62
C GLY A 105 5.60 43.84 16.80
N LEU A 106 6.70 43.96 17.55
CA LEU A 106 6.85 45.00 18.57
C LEU A 106 6.96 46.38 17.90
N HIS A 107 6.43 47.40 18.55
CA HIS A 107 6.56 48.77 18.10
C HIS A 107 8.07 49.16 18.05
N PRO A 108 8.52 49.98 17.06
CA PRO A 108 9.93 50.35 16.94
C PRO A 108 10.54 50.97 18.20
N ILE A 109 9.74 51.71 18.98
CA ILE A 109 10.17 52.30 20.27
C ILE A 109 10.49 51.18 21.27
N THR A 110 9.57 50.23 21.46
CA THR A 110 9.79 49.07 22.33
C THR A 110 11.02 48.28 21.92
N ARG A 111 11.20 48.01 20.62
CA ARG A 111 12.41 47.33 20.11
C ARG A 111 13.69 48.08 20.41
N THR A 112 13.65 49.42 20.38
CA THR A 112 14.80 50.26 20.66
C THR A 112 15.09 50.30 22.16
N LEU A 113 14.06 50.42 22.99
CA LEU A 113 14.16 50.40 24.44
C LEU A 113 14.76 49.08 24.92
N GLU A 114 14.18 47.94 24.52
CA GLU A 114 14.68 46.60 24.86
C GLU A 114 16.14 46.41 24.43
N ARG A 115 16.53 46.93 23.26
CA ARG A 115 17.90 46.84 22.76
C ARG A 115 18.87 47.67 23.61
N ILE A 116 18.46 48.86 24.04
CA ILE A 116 19.26 49.73 24.93
C ILE A 116 19.38 49.06 26.30
N GLU A 117 18.27 48.62 26.89
CA GLU A 117 18.25 47.90 28.16
C GLU A 117 19.14 46.66 28.14
N GLN A 118 19.13 45.89 27.05
CA GLN A 118 20.04 44.77 26.87
C GLN A 118 21.50 45.21 27.00
N PHE A 119 21.94 46.27 26.32
CA PHE A 119 23.35 46.67 26.40
C PHE A 119 23.79 47.03 27.83
N PHE A 120 22.96 47.74 28.58
CA PHE A 120 23.31 48.19 29.93
C PHE A 120 23.18 47.09 30.99
N THR A 121 22.20 46.20 30.85
CA THR A 121 22.06 45.03 31.73
C THR A 121 23.26 44.08 31.61
N HIS A 122 23.84 43.93 30.41
CA HIS A 122 25.07 43.15 30.22
C HIS A 122 26.31 43.73 30.94
N ILE A 123 26.29 45.02 31.29
CA ILE A 123 27.38 45.72 31.99
C ILE A 123 27.07 45.87 33.49
N GLY A 124 25.98 45.25 33.97
CA GLY A 124 25.63 45.17 35.39
C GLY A 124 24.68 46.26 35.89
N TYR A 125 24.04 47.02 34.99
CA TYR A 125 22.99 47.97 35.37
C TYR A 125 21.65 47.26 35.57
N GLY A 126 20.85 47.74 36.54
CA GLY A 126 19.46 47.30 36.75
C GLY A 126 18.45 48.21 36.03
N ILE A 127 17.30 47.68 35.67
CA ILE A 127 16.17 48.42 35.08
C ILE A 127 15.25 48.91 36.22
N ALA A 128 14.79 50.16 36.13
CA ALA A 128 13.83 50.75 37.06
C ALA A 128 12.81 51.62 36.32
N GLU A 129 11.54 51.53 36.73
CA GLU A 129 10.42 52.33 36.20
C GLU A 129 9.82 53.21 37.31
N GLY A 130 9.22 54.34 36.95
CA GLY A 130 8.63 55.32 37.87
C GLY A 130 7.23 55.78 37.42
N PRO A 131 6.51 56.53 38.26
CA PRO A 131 5.17 57.03 37.90
C PRO A 131 5.24 58.01 36.72
N GLU A 132 4.21 57.97 35.86
CA GLU A 132 4.01 58.89 34.72
C GLU A 132 3.63 60.31 35.13
#